data_AF-A0A258Y9A9-F1
#
_entry.id   AF-A0A258Y9A9-F1
#
_cell.length_a   1.000
_cell.length_b   1.000
_cell.length_c   1.000
_cell.angle_alpha   90.00
_cell.angle_beta   90.00
_cell.angle_gamma   90.00
#
_symmetry.space_group_name_H-M   'P 1'
#
loop_
_entity.id
_entity.type
_entity.pdbx_description
1 polymer ?
#
loop_
_entity_poly.entity_id
_entity_poly.type
_entity_poly.pdbx_seq_one_letter_code
_entity_poly.pdbx_strand_id
1 'polypeptide(L)'
;MSIPKEIYYSLLYLSLFLLLIRRNKLESEHIWLIPLLVAALATEYIHDIAYPASISKSIYHIYQFLEGLFLSLFYYSSCYTKRYKTLIKIGFSFFALFMMIEFFFDKNNFISTSGLDVSVGGFLITIYSILYLFEIYQKDEDFELTKHSNFWIVSGNLIFYSITLVYYIFQQYLLKNSPYYKDLTLIPQVSNLILYLFYSIGFLCPTQTKK
;
A
#
# COMPACT_ATOMS: atom_id res chain seq x y z
N MET A 1 21.67 -0.73 -9.60
CA MET A 1 21.29 -2.14 -9.88
C MET A 1 19.77 -2.21 -9.72
N SER A 2 19.02 -2.73 -10.70
CA SER A 2 17.56 -2.90 -10.56
C SER A 2 17.25 -4.33 -10.14
N ILE A 3 16.24 -4.50 -9.30
CA ILE A 3 15.71 -5.83 -8.97
C ILE A 3 15.12 -6.44 -10.27
N PRO A 4 15.37 -7.73 -10.55
CA PRO A 4 14.73 -8.41 -11.67
C PRO A 4 13.20 -8.32 -11.56
N LYS A 5 12.54 -7.83 -12.61
CA LYS A 5 11.07 -7.63 -12.62
C LYS A 5 10.31 -8.93 -12.43
N GLU A 6 10.90 -10.04 -12.87
CA GLU A 6 10.37 -11.39 -12.75
C GLU A 6 10.13 -11.78 -11.28
N ILE A 7 11.03 -11.39 -10.38
CA ILE A 7 10.88 -11.64 -8.94
C ILE A 7 9.68 -10.87 -8.40
N TYR A 8 9.58 -9.60 -8.77
CA TYR A 8 8.48 -8.72 -8.37
C TYR A 8 7.12 -9.27 -8.85
N TYR A 9 6.98 -9.57 -10.14
CA TYR A 9 5.76 -10.15 -10.70
C TYR A 9 5.41 -11.49 -10.04
N SER A 10 6.40 -12.36 -9.81
CA SER A 10 6.19 -13.66 -9.18
C SER A 10 5.59 -13.53 -7.78
N LEU A 11 6.09 -12.60 -6.96
CA LEU A 11 5.55 -12.35 -5.62
C LEU A 11 4.13 -11.78 -5.67
N LEU A 12 3.85 -10.90 -6.64
CA LEU A 12 2.54 -10.28 -6.78
C LEU A 12 1.50 -11.32 -7.25
N TYR A 13 1.83 -12.13 -8.26
CA TYR A 13 1.00 -13.25 -8.69
C TYR A 13 0.80 -14.28 -7.59
N LEU A 14 1.85 -14.62 -6.83
CA LEU A 14 1.76 -15.53 -5.70
C LEU A 14 0.81 -14.99 -4.64
N SER A 15 0.94 -13.71 -4.27
CA SER A 15 0.07 -13.06 -3.29
C SER A 15 -1.40 -13.09 -3.74
N LEU A 16 -1.67 -12.75 -5.00
CA LEU A 16 -3.03 -12.78 -5.56
C LEU A 16 -3.58 -14.22 -5.62
N PHE A 17 -2.77 -15.18 -6.06
CA PHE A 17 -3.15 -16.59 -6.13
C PHE A 17 -3.50 -17.16 -4.75
N LEU A 18 -2.65 -16.89 -3.75
CA LEU A 18 -2.89 -17.30 -2.37
C LEU A 18 -4.17 -16.68 -1.81
N LEU A 19 -4.38 -15.38 -2.03
CA LEU A 19 -5.60 -14.68 -1.61
C LEU A 19 -6.86 -15.31 -2.22
N LEU A 20 -6.84 -15.62 -3.52
CA LEU A 20 -7.98 -16.22 -4.21
C LEU A 20 -8.28 -17.64 -3.73
N ILE A 21 -7.27 -18.49 -3.56
CA ILE A 21 -7.45 -19.87 -3.09
C ILE A 21 -7.90 -19.92 -1.64
N ARG A 22 -7.32 -19.07 -0.79
CA ARG A 22 -7.57 -19.07 0.66
C ARG A 22 -8.72 -18.18 1.05
N ARG A 23 -9.41 -17.52 0.10
CA ARG A 23 -10.49 -16.56 0.34
C ARG A 23 -11.53 -17.04 1.36
N ASN A 24 -11.98 -18.29 1.25
CA ASN A 24 -13.02 -18.84 2.15
C ASN A 24 -12.52 -19.07 3.59
N LYS A 25 -11.20 -19.04 3.82
CA LYS A 25 -10.56 -19.20 5.12
C LYS A 25 -10.08 -17.88 5.71
N LEU A 26 -10.14 -16.78 4.96
CA LEU A 26 -9.70 -15.44 5.38
C LEU A 26 -10.89 -14.62 5.87
N GLU A 27 -10.61 -13.57 6.66
CA GLU A 27 -11.64 -12.65 7.13
C GLU A 27 -12.21 -11.83 5.96
N SER A 28 -13.48 -11.44 6.06
CA SER A 28 -14.22 -10.82 4.96
C SER A 28 -13.58 -9.54 4.39
N GLU A 29 -12.88 -8.78 5.22
CA GLU A 29 -12.16 -7.56 4.86
C GLU A 29 -11.06 -7.78 3.81
N HIS A 30 -10.50 -8.99 3.71
CA HIS A 30 -9.45 -9.31 2.75
C HIS A 30 -9.95 -9.23 1.30
N ILE A 31 -11.27 -9.20 1.07
CA ILE A 31 -11.86 -9.02 -0.27
C ILE A 31 -11.40 -7.72 -0.93
N TRP A 32 -11.12 -6.68 -0.15
CA TRP A 32 -10.65 -5.38 -0.66
C TRP A 32 -9.23 -5.42 -1.20
N LEU A 33 -8.43 -6.43 -0.81
CA LEU A 33 -7.07 -6.61 -1.30
C LEU A 33 -7.02 -7.26 -2.70
N ILE A 34 -8.10 -7.89 -3.15
CA ILE A 34 -8.19 -8.46 -4.51
C ILE A 34 -8.10 -7.36 -5.58
N PRO A 35 -9.02 -6.35 -5.62
CA PRO A 35 -8.93 -5.30 -6.63
C PRO A 35 -7.67 -4.46 -6.47
N LEU A 36 -7.11 -4.32 -5.26
CA LEU A 36 -5.81 -3.69 -5.03
C LEU A 36 -4.69 -4.41 -5.78
N LEU A 37 -4.53 -5.72 -5.58
CA LEU A 37 -3.48 -6.51 -6.23
C LEU A 37 -3.67 -6.60 -7.74
N VAL A 38 -4.91 -6.66 -8.21
CA VAL A 38 -5.22 -6.61 -9.65
C VAL A 38 -4.84 -5.25 -10.25
N ALA A 39 -5.16 -4.15 -9.56
CA ALA A 39 -4.76 -2.81 -10.00
C ALA A 39 -3.23 -2.64 -10.02
N ALA A 40 -2.51 -3.23 -9.06
CA ALA A 40 -1.06 -3.23 -9.05
C ALA A 40 -0.47 -3.99 -10.25
N LEU A 41 -0.94 -5.22 -10.54
CA LEU A 41 -0.54 -5.96 -11.75
C LEU A 41 -0.82 -5.19 -13.03
N ALA A 42 -2.03 -4.63 -13.15
CA ALA A 42 -2.41 -3.88 -14.33
C ALA A 42 -1.51 -2.65 -14.53
N THR A 43 -1.22 -1.93 -13.45
CA THR A 43 -0.34 -0.75 -13.48
C THR A 43 1.06 -1.10 -13.97
N GLU A 44 1.64 -2.16 -13.45
CA GLU A 44 2.99 -2.61 -13.81
C GLU A 44 3.03 -3.13 -15.26
N TYR A 45 2.02 -3.89 -15.68
CA TYR A 45 1.92 -4.36 -17.06
C TYR A 45 1.76 -3.21 -18.07
N ILE A 46 0.91 -2.23 -17.77
CA ILE A 46 0.74 -1.07 -18.65
C ILE A 46 2.02 -0.21 -18.63
N HIS A 47 2.69 -0.06 -17.48
CA HIS A 47 3.97 0.63 -17.39
C HIS A 47 5.02 0.02 -18.32
N ASP A 48 5.13 -1.31 -18.32
CA ASP A 48 6.08 -2.04 -19.18
C ASP A 48 5.79 -1.88 -20.67
N ILE A 49 4.53 -1.84 -21.07
CA ILE A 49 4.12 -1.65 -22.48
C ILE A 49 4.28 -0.19 -22.90
N ALA A 50 3.94 0.75 -22.02
CA ALA A 50 3.86 2.17 -22.34
C ALA A 50 5.22 2.89 -22.24
N TYR A 51 6.31 2.24 -21.80
CA TYR A 51 7.60 2.90 -21.63
C TYR A 51 8.22 3.34 -22.97
N PRO A 52 8.75 4.58 -23.13
CA PRO A 52 8.89 5.68 -22.17
C PRO A 52 7.88 6.83 -22.37
N ALA A 53 6.58 6.54 -22.50
CA ALA A 53 5.55 7.55 -22.71
C ALA A 53 5.09 8.22 -21.41
N SER A 54 4.67 9.48 -21.50
CA SER A 54 4.01 10.25 -20.42
C SER A 54 2.83 9.51 -19.77
N ILE A 55 2.17 8.64 -20.55
CA ILE A 55 1.07 7.75 -20.13
C ILE A 55 1.46 6.94 -18.89
N SER A 56 2.71 6.48 -18.81
CA SER A 56 3.19 5.70 -17.67
C SER A 56 3.03 6.45 -16.34
N LYS A 57 3.23 7.76 -16.30
CA LYS A 57 3.18 8.52 -15.05
C LYS A 57 1.75 8.69 -14.56
N SER A 58 0.84 9.04 -15.46
CA SER A 58 -0.58 9.20 -15.14
C SER A 58 -1.21 7.93 -14.59
N ILE A 59 -0.78 6.76 -15.06
CA ILE A 59 -1.28 5.47 -14.55
C ILE A 59 -0.88 5.28 -13.07
N TYR A 60 0.34 5.64 -12.68
CA TYR A 60 0.75 5.53 -11.28
C TYR A 60 -0.06 6.43 -10.36
N HIS A 61 -0.47 7.61 -10.81
CA HIS A 61 -1.35 8.47 -10.01
C HIS A 61 -2.77 7.91 -9.85
N ILE A 62 -3.33 7.32 -10.91
CA ILE A 62 -4.60 6.59 -10.83
C ILE A 62 -4.47 5.40 -9.87
N TYR A 63 -3.38 4.64 -10.00
CA TYR A 63 -3.07 3.55 -9.10
C TYR A 63 -2.96 4.02 -7.65
N GLN A 64 -2.27 5.13 -7.37
CA GLN A 64 -2.12 5.67 -6.03
C GLN A 64 -3.48 6.03 -5.39
N PHE A 65 -4.41 6.55 -6.18
CA PHE A 65 -5.78 6.79 -5.72
C PHE A 65 -6.52 5.49 -5.41
N LEU A 66 -6.47 4.51 -6.32
CA LEU A 66 -7.10 3.19 -6.14
C LEU A 66 -6.52 2.45 -4.92
N GLU A 67 -5.21 2.52 -4.75
CA GLU A 67 -4.49 1.95 -3.62
C GLU A 67 -4.96 2.57 -2.31
N GLY A 68 -4.99 3.91 -2.23
CA GLY A 68 -5.51 4.63 -1.07
C GLY A 68 -6.98 4.28 -0.77
N LEU A 69 -7.82 4.14 -1.79
CA LEU A 69 -9.22 3.74 -1.66
C LEU A 69 -9.37 2.33 -1.08
N PHE A 70 -8.75 1.33 -1.72
CA PHE A 70 -8.92 -0.07 -1.31
C PHE A 70 -8.29 -0.36 0.05
N LEU A 71 -7.15 0.24 0.38
CA LEU A 71 -6.58 0.12 1.70
C LEU A 71 -7.43 0.82 2.75
N SER A 72 -7.99 2.00 2.46
CA SER A 72 -8.93 2.66 3.38
C SER A 72 -10.16 1.79 3.66
N LEU A 73 -10.70 1.11 2.65
CA LEU A 73 -11.80 0.16 2.80
C LEU A 73 -11.40 -1.08 3.62
N PHE A 74 -10.20 -1.61 3.40
CA PHE A 74 -9.61 -2.67 4.22
C PHE A 74 -9.55 -2.24 5.70
N TYR A 75 -8.86 -1.15 6.03
CA TYR A 75 -8.75 -0.67 7.42
C TYR A 75 -10.10 -0.31 8.04
N TYR A 76 -11.03 0.29 7.29
CA TYR A 76 -12.37 0.60 7.77
C TYR A 76 -13.15 -0.68 8.16
N SER A 77 -12.92 -1.78 7.44
CA SER A 77 -13.54 -3.06 7.68
C SER A 77 -12.88 -3.80 8.85
N SER A 78 -11.54 -3.77 8.93
CA SER A 78 -10.74 -4.47 9.95
C SER A 78 -10.81 -3.83 11.35
N CYS A 79 -10.92 -2.49 11.44
CA CYS A 79 -11.05 -1.82 12.72
C CYS A 79 -12.43 -2.08 13.35
N TYR A 80 -12.53 -2.10 14.68
CA TYR A 80 -13.80 -2.33 15.41
C TYR A 80 -14.36 -1.03 16.00
N THR A 81 -13.47 -0.17 16.50
CA THR A 81 -13.78 1.04 17.24
C THR A 81 -14.32 2.10 16.30
N LYS A 82 -15.53 2.59 16.60
CA LYS A 82 -16.22 3.63 15.80
C LYS A 82 -15.36 4.88 15.60
N ARG A 83 -14.58 5.29 16.62
CA ARG A 83 -13.66 6.43 16.54
C ARG A 83 -12.61 6.24 15.45
N TYR A 84 -11.96 5.07 15.37
CA TYR A 84 -10.95 4.78 14.35
C TYR A 84 -11.57 4.74 12.95
N LYS A 85 -12.78 4.16 12.81
CA LYS A 85 -13.53 4.19 11.54
C LYS A 85 -13.85 5.61 11.07
N THR A 86 -14.21 6.50 11.98
CA THR A 86 -14.44 7.92 11.66
C THR A 86 -13.14 8.61 11.23
N LEU A 87 -12.02 8.35 11.91
CA LEU A 87 -10.72 8.88 11.51
C LEU A 87 -10.30 8.40 10.12
N ILE A 88 -10.54 7.12 9.79
CA ILE A 88 -10.28 6.56 8.46
C ILE A 88 -11.14 7.26 7.40
N LYS A 89 -12.45 7.43 7.64
CA LYS A 89 -13.33 8.16 6.71
C LYS A 89 -12.86 9.59 6.47
N ILE A 90 -12.57 10.32 7.55
CA ILE A 90 -12.12 11.72 7.46
C ILE A 90 -10.79 11.78 6.69
N GLY A 91 -9.82 10.94 7.05
CA GLY A 91 -8.53 10.89 6.38
C GLY A 91 -8.68 10.60 4.88
N PHE A 92 -9.47 9.59 4.52
CA PHE A 92 -9.70 9.25 3.11
C PHE A 92 -10.40 10.39 2.36
N SER A 93 -11.39 11.06 2.97
CA SER A 93 -12.02 12.23 2.37
C SER A 93 -11.02 13.36 2.11
N PHE A 94 -10.10 13.62 3.04
CA PHE A 94 -9.02 14.59 2.83
C PHE A 94 -8.07 14.17 1.71
N PHE A 95 -7.69 12.89 1.65
CA PHE A 95 -6.84 12.36 0.58
C PHE A 95 -7.52 12.43 -0.79
N ALA A 96 -8.81 12.06 -0.88
CA ALA A 96 -9.58 12.15 -2.11
C ALA A 96 -9.70 13.62 -2.58
N LEU A 97 -9.98 14.55 -1.67
CA LEU A 97 -9.99 15.98 -1.98
C LEU A 97 -8.62 16.47 -2.45
N PHE A 98 -7.54 16.05 -1.80
CA PHE A 98 -6.17 16.35 -2.21
C PHE A 98 -5.89 15.86 -3.64
N MET A 99 -6.23 14.60 -3.95
CA MET A 99 -6.05 14.02 -5.28
C MET A 99 -6.90 14.73 -6.33
N MET A 100 -8.11 15.18 -5.99
CA MET A 100 -8.92 16.02 -6.88
C MET A 100 -8.27 17.38 -7.13
N ILE A 101 -7.72 18.02 -6.11
CA ILE A 101 -7.03 19.31 -6.27
C ILE A 101 -5.80 19.14 -7.17
N GLU A 102 -4.97 18.13 -6.93
CA GLU A 102 -3.84 17.78 -7.81
C GLU A 102 -4.32 17.52 -9.24
N PHE A 103 -5.41 16.74 -9.43
CA PHE A 103 -6.01 16.48 -10.75
C PHE A 103 -6.37 17.76 -11.51
N PHE A 104 -7.07 18.70 -10.85
CA PHE A 104 -7.66 19.86 -11.52
C PHE A 104 -6.71 21.06 -11.63
N PHE A 105 -5.74 21.18 -10.72
CA PHE A 105 -4.89 22.38 -10.60
C PHE A 105 -3.43 22.14 -10.97
N ASP A 106 -2.94 20.89 -11.06
CA ASP A 106 -1.61 20.64 -11.60
C ASP A 106 -1.63 20.89 -13.12
N LYS A 107 -0.93 21.94 -13.54
CA LYS A 107 -0.79 22.33 -14.96
C LYS A 107 -0.24 21.20 -15.84
N ASN A 108 0.40 20.20 -15.23
CA ASN A 108 0.99 19.06 -15.90
C ASN A 108 0.11 17.80 -15.88
N ASN A 109 -1.14 17.84 -15.40
CA ASN A 109 -2.12 16.74 -15.44
C ASN A 109 -1.48 15.37 -15.15
N PHE A 110 -0.85 15.17 -13.98
CA PHE A 110 -0.19 13.91 -13.57
C PHE A 110 1.13 13.56 -14.26
N ILE A 111 1.78 14.53 -14.90
CA ILE A 111 3.15 14.35 -15.40
C ILE A 111 4.18 14.82 -14.34
N SER A 112 3.73 15.56 -13.31
CA SER A 112 4.61 16.06 -12.25
C SER A 112 5.13 14.91 -11.37
N THR A 113 6.43 14.95 -11.10
CA THR A 113 7.14 13.90 -10.33
C THR A 113 7.35 14.34 -8.89
N SER A 114 6.38 15.06 -8.31
CA SER A 114 6.53 15.65 -6.98
C SER A 114 6.59 14.59 -5.88
N GLY A 115 5.98 13.42 -6.11
CA GLY A 115 5.87 12.34 -5.11
C GLY A 115 4.99 12.71 -3.91
N LEU A 116 4.26 13.83 -4.01
CA LEU A 116 3.43 14.34 -2.92
C LEU A 116 2.22 13.44 -2.66
N ASP A 117 1.60 12.92 -3.72
CA ASP A 117 0.51 11.95 -3.63
C ASP A 117 0.92 10.67 -2.92
N VAL A 118 2.09 10.13 -3.26
CA VAL A 118 2.66 8.97 -2.57
C VAL A 118 2.96 9.29 -1.11
N SER A 119 3.47 10.49 -0.81
CA SER A 119 3.77 10.92 0.56
C SER A 119 2.48 11.10 1.39
N VAL A 120 1.46 11.77 0.88
CA VAL A 120 0.20 11.99 1.60
C VAL A 120 -0.53 10.66 1.80
N GLY A 121 -0.62 9.82 0.76
CA GLY A 121 -1.18 8.47 0.86
C GLY A 121 -0.42 7.61 1.86
N GLY A 122 0.91 7.58 1.77
CA GLY A 122 1.75 6.79 2.68
C GLY A 122 1.66 7.23 4.14
N PHE A 123 1.60 8.54 4.40
CA PHE A 123 1.35 9.07 5.75
C PHE A 123 0.02 8.58 6.32
N LEU A 124 -1.03 8.63 5.51
CA LEU A 124 -2.38 8.22 5.89
C LEU A 124 -2.45 6.71 6.17
N ILE A 125 -1.88 5.86 5.31
CA ILE A 125 -1.85 4.41 5.54
C ILE A 125 -0.96 4.04 6.74
N THR A 126 0.12 4.78 6.97
CA THR A 126 0.96 4.63 8.17
C THR A 126 0.13 4.88 9.44
N ILE A 127 -0.65 5.97 9.48
CA ILE A 127 -1.55 6.25 10.61
C ILE A 127 -2.58 5.13 10.77
N TYR A 128 -3.19 4.64 9.69
CA TYR A 128 -4.20 3.57 9.78
C TYR A 128 -3.61 2.28 10.33
N SER A 129 -2.39 1.95 9.91
CA SER A 129 -1.65 0.79 10.42
C SER A 129 -1.39 0.91 11.91
N ILE A 130 -0.96 2.09 12.38
CA ILE A 130 -0.74 2.35 13.81
C ILE A 130 -2.05 2.24 14.59
N LEU A 131 -3.14 2.85 14.10
CA LEU A 131 -4.46 2.78 14.75
C LEU A 131 -4.94 1.34 14.89
N TYR A 132 -4.78 0.52 13.84
CA TYR A 132 -5.16 -0.89 13.87
C TYR A 132 -4.33 -1.69 14.88
N LEU A 133 -3.00 -1.56 14.84
CA LEU A 133 -2.12 -2.26 15.78
C LEU A 133 -2.37 -1.82 17.22
N PHE A 134 -2.62 -0.53 17.45
CA PHE A 134 -2.99 0.00 18.76
C PHE A 134 -4.34 -0.55 19.24
N GLU A 135 -5.33 -0.69 18.35
CA GLU A 135 -6.61 -1.31 18.68
C GLU A 135 -6.45 -2.77 19.11
N ILE A 136 -5.61 -3.55 18.41
CA ILE A 136 -5.35 -4.94 18.81
C ILE A 136 -4.64 -4.96 20.16
N TYR A 137 -3.63 -4.12 20.36
CA TYR A 137 -2.87 -4.07 21.62
C TYR A 137 -3.76 -3.77 22.83
N GLN A 138 -4.81 -2.95 22.67
CA GLN A 138 -5.75 -2.64 23.74
C GLN A 138 -6.74 -3.77 24.08
N LYS A 139 -6.87 -4.78 23.22
CA LYS A 139 -7.68 -5.95 23.54
C LYS A 139 -6.79 -6.90 24.34
N ASP A 140 -6.92 -6.84 25.67
CA ASP A 140 -6.23 -7.65 26.71
C ASP A 140 -6.45 -9.19 26.61
N GLU A 141 -6.64 -9.74 25.42
CA GLU A 141 -6.67 -11.18 25.19
C GLU A 141 -5.23 -11.68 25.00
N ASP A 142 -4.89 -12.86 25.53
CA ASP A 142 -3.66 -13.61 25.23
C ASP A 142 -3.63 -13.96 23.73
N PHE A 143 -3.39 -12.95 22.91
CA PHE A 143 -3.60 -12.98 21.47
C PHE A 143 -2.27 -13.26 20.81
N GLU A 144 -2.12 -14.46 20.26
CA GLU A 144 -0.94 -14.82 19.47
C GLU A 144 -0.93 -14.04 18.14
N LEU A 145 -0.50 -12.78 18.18
CA LEU A 145 -0.52 -11.81 17.07
C LEU A 145 -0.01 -12.40 15.76
N THR A 146 1.06 -13.19 15.82
CA THR A 146 1.72 -13.79 14.65
C THR A 146 0.86 -14.85 13.94
N LYS A 147 -0.21 -15.35 14.56
CA LYS A 147 -1.15 -16.27 13.93
C LYS A 147 -2.25 -15.56 13.12
N HIS A 148 -2.39 -14.25 13.24
CA HIS A 148 -3.45 -13.50 12.56
C HIS A 148 -2.98 -12.94 11.21
N SER A 149 -3.76 -13.23 10.15
CA SER A 149 -3.48 -12.73 8.78
C SER A 149 -3.33 -11.21 8.74
N ASN A 150 -4.27 -10.48 9.36
CA ASN A 150 -4.26 -9.03 9.37
C ASN A 150 -3.00 -8.43 10.03
N PHE A 151 -2.41 -9.10 11.02
CA PHE A 151 -1.18 -8.61 11.65
C PHE A 151 -0.05 -8.50 10.62
N TRP A 152 0.18 -9.56 9.83
CA TRP A 152 1.21 -9.56 8.78
C TRP A 152 0.91 -8.52 7.69
N ILE A 153 -0.33 -8.44 7.21
CA ILE A 153 -0.71 -7.47 6.17
C ILE A 153 -0.47 -6.04 6.66
N VAL A 154 -0.90 -5.72 7.88
CA VAL A 154 -0.75 -4.38 8.45
C VAL A 154 0.70 -4.06 8.78
N SER A 155 1.50 -5.03 9.26
CA SER A 155 2.94 -4.83 9.45
C SER A 155 3.66 -4.56 8.11
N GLY A 156 3.30 -5.29 7.06
CA GLY A 156 3.83 -5.05 5.70
C GLY A 156 3.52 -3.63 5.23
N ASN A 157 2.26 -3.21 5.37
CA ASN A 157 1.84 -1.84 5.05
C ASN A 157 2.61 -0.80 5.87
N LEU A 158 2.70 -0.98 7.20
CA LEU A 158 3.39 -0.04 8.07
C LEU A 158 4.85 0.14 7.64
N ILE A 159 5.57 -0.95 7.39
CA ILE A 159 6.97 -0.93 6.98
C ILE A 159 7.11 -0.26 5.61
N PHE A 160 6.33 -0.69 4.62
CA PHE A 160 6.38 -0.16 3.28
C PHE A 160 6.11 1.35 3.26
N TYR A 161 4.96 1.76 3.80
CA TYR A 161 4.52 3.16 3.73
C TYR A 161 5.36 4.09 4.60
N SER A 162 5.88 3.63 5.74
CA SER A 162 6.79 4.46 6.54
C SER A 162 8.12 4.71 5.80
N ILE A 163 8.68 3.68 5.16
CA ILE A 163 9.94 3.80 4.42
C ILE A 163 9.74 4.65 3.16
N THR A 164 8.69 4.41 2.38
CA THR A 164 8.41 5.18 1.17
C THR A 164 8.08 6.63 1.49
N LEU A 165 7.33 6.90 2.56
CA LEU A 165 7.07 8.26 3.05
C LEU A 165 8.38 9.03 3.28
N VAL A 166 9.31 8.45 4.04
CA VAL A 166 10.62 9.09 4.30
C VAL A 166 11.38 9.29 2.99
N TYR A 167 11.41 8.28 2.12
CA TYR A 167 12.07 8.38 0.83
C TYR A 167 11.54 9.54 -0.03
N TYR A 168 10.21 9.64 -0.18
CA TYR A 168 9.57 10.66 -1.04
C TYR A 168 9.66 12.08 -0.45
N ILE A 169 9.59 12.24 0.88
CA ILE A 169 9.82 13.54 1.54
C ILE A 169 11.23 14.07 1.23
N PHE A 170 12.25 13.20 1.28
CA PHE A 170 13.64 13.61 1.03
C PHE A 170 14.05 13.50 -0.44
N GLN A 171 13.20 13.02 -1.34
CA GLN A 171 13.56 12.71 -2.72
C GLN A 171 14.16 13.92 -3.45
N GLN A 172 13.53 15.10 -3.33
CA GLN A 172 14.00 16.32 -4.00
C GLN A 172 15.36 16.80 -3.46
N TYR A 173 15.59 16.61 -2.16
CA TYR A 173 16.89 16.91 -1.54
C TYR A 173 17.96 15.93 -2.03
N LEU A 174 17.65 14.63 -2.04
CA LEU A 174 18.56 13.58 -2.49
C LEU A 174 18.93 13.73 -3.97
N LEU A 175 17.95 14.07 -4.81
CA LEU A 175 18.15 14.29 -6.25
C LEU A 175 19.16 15.41 -6.54
N LYS A 176 19.16 16.47 -5.71
CA LYS A 176 20.04 17.63 -5.91
C LYS A 176 21.41 17.47 -5.26
N ASN A 177 21.49 16.76 -4.12
CA ASN A 177 22.67 16.80 -3.26
C ASN A 177 23.40 15.46 -3.11
N SER A 178 22.83 14.33 -3.55
CA SER A 178 23.44 13.01 -3.36
C SER A 178 23.88 12.40 -4.70
N PRO A 179 25.18 12.10 -4.88
CA PRO A 179 25.65 11.36 -6.05
C PRO A 179 25.10 9.93 -6.10
N TYR A 180 24.64 9.41 -4.95
CA TYR A 180 24.08 8.07 -4.78
C TYR A 180 22.56 8.01 -4.97
N TYR A 181 21.92 9.08 -5.46
CA TYR A 181 20.46 9.11 -5.64
C TYR A 181 19.94 7.88 -6.43
N LYS A 182 20.67 7.46 -7.46
CA LYS A 182 20.30 6.29 -8.27
C LYS A 182 20.26 5.01 -7.44
N ASP A 183 21.19 4.81 -6.53
CA ASP A 183 21.21 3.63 -5.66
C ASP A 183 20.09 3.69 -4.62
N LEU A 184 19.71 4.88 -4.16
CA LEU A 184 18.59 5.06 -3.23
C LEU A 184 17.23 4.74 -3.86
N THR A 185 17.10 4.73 -5.19
CA THR A 185 15.87 4.27 -5.87
C THR A 185 15.55 2.79 -5.63
N LEU A 186 16.52 2.00 -5.15
CA LEU A 186 16.30 0.61 -4.71
C LEU A 186 15.44 0.52 -3.44
N ILE A 187 15.45 1.54 -2.58
CA ILE A 187 14.72 1.53 -1.31
C ILE A 187 13.23 1.22 -1.52
N PRO A 188 12.45 2.01 -2.29
CA PRO A 188 11.04 1.71 -2.51
C PRO A 188 10.81 0.36 -3.20
N GLN A 189 11.73 -0.08 -4.07
CA GLN A 189 11.62 -1.39 -4.75
C GLN A 189 11.75 -2.55 -3.74
N VAL A 190 12.76 -2.52 -2.88
CA VAL A 190 12.98 -3.52 -1.83
C VAL A 190 11.83 -3.52 -0.84
N SER A 191 11.38 -2.34 -0.40
CA SER A 191 10.21 -2.21 0.48
C SER A 191 8.96 -2.84 -0.14
N ASN A 192 8.76 -2.72 -1.45
CA ASN A 192 7.62 -3.33 -2.14
C ASN A 192 7.71 -4.86 -2.17
N LEU A 193 8.92 -5.43 -2.34
CA LEU A 193 9.10 -6.88 -2.20
C LEU A 193 8.74 -7.35 -0.78
N ILE A 194 9.19 -6.61 0.24
CA ILE A 194 8.86 -6.89 1.64
C ILE A 194 7.34 -6.85 1.84
N LEU A 195 6.65 -5.85 1.27
CA LEU A 195 5.19 -5.76 1.34
C LEU A 195 4.50 -7.04 0.83
N TYR A 196 4.83 -7.50 -0.38
CA TYR A 196 4.20 -8.69 -0.95
C TYR A 196 4.61 -10.00 -0.25
N LEU A 197 5.80 -10.06 0.33
CA LEU A 197 6.18 -11.16 1.21
C LEU A 197 5.29 -11.21 2.45
N PHE A 198 5.06 -10.07 3.11
CA PHE A 198 4.15 -9.99 4.26
C PHE A 198 2.71 -10.32 3.88
N TYR A 199 2.23 -9.89 2.71
CA TYR A 199 0.91 -10.28 2.20
C TYR A 199 0.81 -11.79 1.98
N SER A 200 1.81 -12.40 1.35
CA SER A 200 1.87 -13.85 1.14
C SER A 200 1.85 -14.62 2.46
N ILE A 201 2.63 -14.17 3.46
CA ILE A 201 2.61 -14.77 4.81
C ILE A 201 1.24 -14.61 5.44
N GLY A 202 0.65 -13.42 5.40
CA GLY A 202 -0.69 -13.13 5.92
C GLY A 202 -1.75 -14.07 5.34
N PHE A 203 -1.80 -14.22 4.01
CA PHE A 203 -2.77 -15.10 3.35
C PHE A 203 -2.56 -16.60 3.62
N LEU A 204 -1.36 -17.00 4.03
CA LEU A 204 -1.09 -18.37 4.48
C LEU A 204 -1.54 -18.60 5.93
N CYS A 205 -1.55 -17.58 6.78
CA CYS A 205 -2.01 -17.70 8.16
C CYS A 205 -3.51 -18.08 8.22
N PRO A 206 -3.88 -19.07 9.03
CA PRO A 206 -5.29 -19.42 9.22
C PRO A 206 -5.98 -18.34 10.06
N THR A 207 -7.18 -17.94 9.65
CA THR A 207 -8.02 -17.14 10.55
C THR A 207 -8.46 -18.02 11.70
N GLN A 208 -8.28 -17.55 12.95
CA GLN A 208 -8.95 -18.16 14.08
C GLN A 208 -10.45 -17.89 13.90
N THR A 209 -11.18 -18.86 13.37
CA THR A 209 -12.65 -18.83 13.43
C THR A 209 -13.03 -18.77 14.91
N LYS A 210 -13.56 -17.63 15.35
CA LYS A 210 -14.30 -17.53 16.61
C LYS A 210 -15.39 -18.59 16.56
N LYS A 211 -15.18 -19.71 17.27
CA LYS A 211 -16.24 -20.66 17.59
C LYS A 211 -17.12 -20.07 18.68
#